data_AF-U5LIL3-F1
#
_entry.id   AF-U5LIL3-F1
#
_cell.length_a   1.000
_cell.length_b   1.000
_cell.length_c   1.000
_cell.angle_alpha   90.00
_cell.angle_beta   90.00
_cell.angle_gamma   90.00
#
_symmetry.space_group_name_H-M   'P 1'
#
loop_
_entity.id
_entity.type
_entity.pdbx_description
1 polymer ?
#
loop_
_entity_poly.entity_id
_entity_poly.type
_entity_poly.pdbx_seq_one_letter_code
_entity_poly.pdbx_strand_id
1 'polypeptide(L)'
;MVSKDSILQVLGRDLDTLIKSYENQITQLRRENQSLLSKKKELERENQDLQTQVLRSSRVQVDIRDEEFFQSLFSQMINGISCELIDKWFLSSTEMTSYILLLTLKNMVQDQDYEMSRYIIDCLAHNQAPLFYESKQNDDIFEEILIMIFLNDNQDINSQFDELLMSALDLLKLLHKTTKKKLIIDFVKDYLADLTDNIFYLNEPLIMTNFLRVCFVYHLIDELREILTYMLKIEWGFLDSKLSKEEFTFLLWYSYLFNLDQELLEKAVFSMKWFQNSKDLSLYYYLQDCLNQKISHKKSTFKLKKQELQASRLLINVEIEEIVAKIEKELIAFAPKPNRAPLYDSNLRVVKDNYFDTVIKQIGLKEKLMTLPLYQSINDNFASKYLQVMVWMSEDGRAAYLSEKHLREIKKQYYPVKPKVKEYSMPIVKQMTTPATTKISDKFKWPNTDIGEKTHAEELDDTKLNEHSALKLMGYQITGLTRDKRWSILKNAVPTLGLKKVATIIAYNVKLRKGQKNGMNKFQYAITEWEHDLKKLKETYYKKDFKWPIS
;
A
#
# COMPACT_ATOMS: atom_id res chain seq x y z
N MET A 1 -31.46 -45.00 60.23
CA MET A 1 -30.40 -44.93 59.20
C MET A 1 -31.01 -45.34 57.88
N VAL A 2 -31.10 -44.43 56.90
CA VAL A 2 -31.53 -44.79 55.54
C VAL A 2 -30.41 -45.61 54.90
N SER A 3 -30.70 -46.83 54.43
CA SER A 3 -29.68 -47.64 53.78
C SER A 3 -29.26 -46.99 52.46
N LYS A 4 -27.98 -47.09 52.11
CA LYS A 4 -27.45 -46.58 50.84
C LYS A 4 -28.26 -47.09 49.64
N ASP A 5 -28.77 -48.32 49.72
CA ASP A 5 -29.59 -48.94 48.69
C ASP A 5 -30.93 -48.22 48.47
N SER A 6 -31.54 -47.70 49.55
CA SER A 6 -32.79 -46.92 49.44
C SER A 6 -32.56 -45.59 48.72
N ILE A 7 -31.42 -44.93 48.96
CA ILE A 7 -31.05 -43.69 48.27
C ILE A 7 -30.77 -43.96 46.78
N LEU A 8 -30.06 -45.05 46.47
CA LEU A 8 -29.77 -45.44 45.08
C LEU A 8 -31.04 -45.82 44.30
N GLN A 9 -32.02 -46.44 44.94
CA GLN A 9 -33.31 -46.74 44.30
C GLN A 9 -34.18 -45.50 44.04
N VAL A 10 -34.09 -44.49 44.91
CA VAL A 10 -34.79 -43.21 44.67
C VAL A 10 -34.10 -42.46 43.52
N LEU A 11 -32.77 -42.36 43.56
CA LEU A 11 -32.00 -41.75 42.47
C LEU A 11 -32.23 -42.45 41.13
N GLY A 12 -32.31 -43.79 41.12
CA GLY A 12 -32.61 -44.57 39.92
C GLY A 12 -33.99 -44.25 39.35
N ARG A 13 -35.02 -44.16 40.19
CA ARG A 13 -36.38 -43.79 39.77
C ARG A 13 -36.47 -42.35 39.26
N ASP A 14 -35.76 -41.42 39.90
CA ASP A 14 -35.71 -40.03 39.46
C ASP A 14 -34.99 -39.90 38.11
N LEU A 15 -33.90 -40.66 37.92
CA LEU A 15 -33.20 -40.76 36.64
C LEU A 15 -34.07 -41.34 35.54
N ASP A 16 -34.79 -42.44 35.80
CA ASP A 16 -35.71 -43.04 34.83
C ASP A 16 -36.86 -42.10 34.45
N THR A 17 -37.37 -41.35 35.43
CA THR A 17 -38.43 -40.35 35.20
C THR A 17 -37.91 -39.20 34.34
N LEU A 18 -36.68 -38.74 34.62
CA LEU A 18 -36.02 -37.70 33.84
C LEU A 18 -35.71 -38.17 32.42
N ILE A 19 -35.21 -39.40 32.25
CA ILE A 19 -34.96 -40.03 30.95
C ILE A 19 -36.26 -40.09 30.14
N LYS A 20 -37.35 -40.61 30.71
CA LYS A 20 -38.66 -40.66 30.02
C LYS A 20 -39.18 -39.27 29.64
N SER A 21 -38.96 -38.27 30.49
CA SER A 21 -39.34 -36.88 30.18
C SER A 21 -38.59 -36.35 28.96
N TYR A 22 -37.27 -36.55 28.90
CA TYR A 22 -36.46 -36.15 27.75
C TYR A 22 -36.76 -36.97 26.48
N GLU A 23 -37.01 -38.27 26.59
CA GLU A 23 -37.41 -39.11 25.45
C GLU A 23 -38.74 -38.63 24.83
N ASN A 24 -39.70 -38.25 25.67
CA ASN A 24 -40.96 -37.66 25.22
C ASN A 24 -40.73 -36.31 24.52
N GLN A 25 -39.87 -35.45 25.09
CA GLN A 25 -39.54 -34.15 24.49
C GLN A 25 -38.84 -34.32 23.13
N ILE A 26 -37.88 -35.24 23.03
CA ILE A 26 -37.20 -35.59 21.76
C ILE A 26 -38.22 -36.09 20.73
N THR A 27 -39.16 -36.93 21.15
CA THR A 27 -40.20 -37.47 20.26
C THR A 27 -41.13 -36.37 19.76
N GLN A 28 -41.51 -35.42 20.62
CA GLN A 28 -42.31 -34.26 20.25
C GLN A 28 -41.58 -33.35 19.25
N LEU A 29 -40.32 -33.01 19.52
CA LEU A 29 -39.50 -32.19 18.62
C LEU A 29 -39.28 -32.85 17.26
N ARG A 30 -39.12 -34.19 17.21
CA ARG A 30 -39.03 -34.93 15.95
C ARG A 30 -40.30 -34.82 15.11
N ARG A 31 -41.47 -34.91 15.74
CA ARG A 31 -42.77 -34.73 15.06
C ARG A 31 -42.94 -33.31 14.53
N GLU A 32 -42.57 -32.31 15.33
CA GLU A 32 -42.62 -30.90 14.93
C GLU A 32 -41.69 -30.62 13.74
N ASN A 33 -40.46 -31.13 13.78
CA ASN A 33 -39.49 -30.95 12.69
C ASN A 33 -39.97 -31.64 11.39
N GLN A 34 -40.58 -32.82 11.49
CA GLN A 34 -41.20 -33.47 10.33
C GLN A 34 -42.37 -32.65 9.75
N SER A 35 -43.21 -32.07 10.60
CA SER A 35 -44.31 -31.19 10.19
C SER A 35 -43.79 -29.94 9.47
N LEU A 36 -42.78 -29.28 10.03
CA LEU A 36 -42.15 -28.10 9.41
C LEU A 36 -41.47 -28.44 8.08
N LEU A 37 -40.83 -29.61 7.95
CA LEU A 37 -40.26 -30.08 6.69
C LEU A 37 -41.34 -30.31 5.62
N SER A 38 -42.49 -30.89 5.99
CA SER A 38 -43.60 -31.02 5.05
C SER A 38 -44.15 -29.65 4.63
N LYS A 39 -44.29 -28.70 5.57
CA LYS A 39 -44.78 -27.36 5.26
C LYS A 39 -43.82 -26.59 4.37
N LYS A 40 -42.52 -26.72 4.60
CA LYS A 40 -41.47 -26.14 3.75
C LYS A 40 -41.59 -26.66 2.31
N LYS A 41 -41.72 -27.99 2.13
CA LYS A 41 -41.88 -28.58 0.79
C LYS A 41 -43.15 -28.12 0.08
N GLU A 42 -44.24 -27.93 0.82
CA GLU A 42 -45.48 -27.39 0.28
C GLU A 42 -45.29 -25.95 -0.22
N LEU A 43 -44.69 -25.09 0.61
CA LEU A 43 -44.39 -23.70 0.24
C LEU A 43 -43.39 -23.59 -0.92
N GLU A 44 -42.41 -24.50 -1.01
CA GLU A 44 -41.49 -24.57 -2.14
C GLU A 44 -42.22 -24.91 -3.45
N ARG A 45 -43.19 -25.83 -3.41
CA ARG A 45 -44.03 -26.14 -4.58
C ARG A 45 -44.92 -24.98 -4.96
N GLU A 46 -45.59 -24.36 -3.98
CA GLU A 46 -46.43 -23.18 -4.21
C GLU A 46 -45.63 -22.03 -4.84
N ASN A 47 -44.40 -21.80 -4.35
CA ASN A 47 -43.52 -20.79 -4.90
C ASN A 47 -43.06 -21.13 -6.34
N GLN A 48 -42.77 -22.40 -6.64
CA GLN A 48 -42.48 -22.86 -8.00
C GLN A 48 -43.68 -22.67 -8.94
N ASP A 49 -44.90 -22.96 -8.48
CA ASP A 49 -46.12 -22.77 -9.26
C ASP A 49 -46.37 -21.27 -9.52
N LEU A 50 -46.19 -20.42 -8.51
CA LEU A 50 -46.29 -18.97 -8.64
C LEU A 50 -45.24 -18.41 -9.62
N GLN A 51 -43.98 -18.85 -9.53
CA GLN A 51 -42.93 -18.47 -10.49
C GLN A 51 -43.30 -18.88 -11.91
N THR A 52 -43.87 -20.07 -12.09
CA THR A 52 -44.31 -20.57 -13.40
C THR A 52 -45.50 -19.76 -13.94
N GLN A 53 -46.44 -19.37 -13.08
CA GLN A 53 -47.56 -18.49 -13.46
C GLN A 53 -47.06 -17.11 -13.86
N VAL A 54 -46.16 -16.50 -13.08
CA VAL A 54 -45.55 -15.20 -13.40
C VAL A 54 -44.79 -15.27 -14.72
N LEU A 55 -44.00 -16.31 -14.98
CA LEU A 55 -43.31 -16.48 -16.26
C LEU A 55 -44.27 -16.55 -17.46
N ARG A 56 -45.45 -17.18 -17.30
CA ARG A 56 -46.47 -17.27 -18.36
C ARG A 56 -47.19 -15.94 -18.59
N SER A 57 -47.56 -15.22 -17.53
CA SER A 57 -48.21 -13.91 -17.66
C SER A 57 -47.24 -12.82 -18.13
N SER A 58 -45.97 -12.89 -17.73
CA SER A 58 -44.92 -11.97 -18.18
C SER A 58 -44.61 -12.16 -19.67
N ARG A 59 -44.50 -13.40 -20.19
CA ARG A 59 -44.21 -13.62 -21.61
C ARG A 59 -45.25 -13.01 -22.57
N VAL A 60 -46.54 -13.07 -22.22
CA VAL A 60 -47.61 -12.52 -23.09
C VAL A 60 -47.71 -10.99 -22.99
N GLN A 61 -47.31 -10.38 -21.88
CA GLN A 61 -47.29 -8.91 -21.73
C GLN A 61 -46.00 -8.25 -22.24
N VAL A 62 -44.88 -8.99 -22.27
CA VAL A 62 -43.58 -8.49 -22.76
C VAL A 62 -43.61 -8.31 -24.28
N ASP A 63 -44.13 -9.29 -25.05
CA ASP A 63 -44.17 -9.20 -26.52
C ASP A 63 -44.99 -8.01 -27.05
N ILE A 64 -46.09 -7.62 -26.38
CA ILE A 64 -46.93 -6.49 -26.82
C ILE A 64 -46.34 -5.13 -26.38
N ARG A 65 -45.72 -5.07 -25.20
CA ARG A 65 -45.11 -3.83 -24.68
C ARG A 65 -43.82 -3.48 -25.41
N ASP A 66 -43.05 -4.48 -25.80
CA ASP A 66 -41.78 -4.25 -26.50
C ASP A 66 -42.04 -3.61 -27.87
N GLU A 67 -43.04 -4.06 -28.62
CA GLU A 67 -43.34 -3.52 -29.95
C GLU A 67 -43.83 -2.05 -29.91
N GLU A 68 -44.74 -1.70 -28.99
CA GLU A 68 -45.18 -0.30 -28.78
C GLU A 68 -44.03 0.59 -28.29
N PHE A 69 -43.18 0.06 -27.41
CA PHE A 69 -42.00 0.77 -26.91
C PHE A 69 -40.97 1.01 -28.03
N PHE A 70 -40.66 0.01 -28.85
CA PHE A 70 -39.78 0.15 -30.01
C PHE A 70 -40.33 1.14 -31.03
N GLN A 71 -41.63 1.10 -31.34
CA GLN A 71 -42.26 2.07 -32.23
C GLN A 71 -42.18 3.50 -31.68
N SER A 72 -42.42 3.68 -30.38
CA SER A 72 -42.27 4.97 -29.69
C SER A 72 -40.82 5.48 -29.78
N LEU A 73 -39.85 4.63 -29.48
CA LEU A 73 -38.42 4.95 -29.60
C LEU A 73 -38.01 5.33 -31.02
N PHE A 74 -38.42 4.53 -31.99
CA PHE A 74 -38.13 4.80 -33.40
C PHE A 74 -38.71 6.14 -33.82
N SER A 75 -39.96 6.42 -33.41
CA SER A 75 -40.62 7.70 -33.69
C SER A 75 -39.89 8.89 -33.07
N GLN A 76 -39.27 8.70 -31.89
CA GLN A 76 -38.48 9.73 -31.21
C GLN A 76 -37.14 9.97 -31.91
N MET A 77 -36.47 8.90 -32.37
CA MET A 77 -35.18 8.99 -33.05
C MET A 77 -35.25 9.59 -34.46
N ILE A 78 -36.42 9.58 -35.13
CA ILE A 78 -36.60 10.20 -36.46
C ILE A 78 -36.23 11.69 -36.47
N ASN A 79 -36.43 12.40 -35.37
CA ASN A 79 -36.11 13.84 -35.26
C ASN A 79 -34.66 14.10 -34.82
N GLY A 80 -33.81 13.06 -34.77
CA GLY A 80 -32.47 13.13 -34.20
C GLY A 80 -32.45 12.90 -32.69
N ILE A 81 -31.25 12.69 -32.16
CA ILE A 81 -31.03 12.44 -30.73
C ILE A 81 -30.79 13.79 -30.03
N SER A 82 -31.74 14.21 -29.19
CA SER A 82 -31.66 15.47 -28.43
C SER A 82 -31.38 15.22 -26.95
N CYS A 83 -30.87 16.24 -26.25
CA CYS A 83 -30.67 16.19 -24.80
C CYS A 83 -31.96 15.83 -24.04
N GLU A 84 -33.10 16.38 -24.45
CA GLU A 84 -34.41 16.07 -23.84
C GLU A 84 -34.80 14.59 -23.97
N LEU A 85 -34.40 13.95 -25.08
CA LEU A 85 -34.65 12.53 -25.30
C LEU A 85 -33.76 11.67 -24.39
N ILE A 86 -32.48 12.04 -24.27
CA ILE A 86 -31.53 11.41 -23.36
C ILE A 86 -32.03 11.51 -21.91
N ASP A 87 -32.45 12.69 -21.46
CA ASP A 87 -33.02 12.90 -20.13
C ASP A 87 -34.22 11.99 -19.87
N LYS A 88 -35.11 11.82 -20.86
CA LYS A 88 -36.25 10.88 -20.74
C LYS A 88 -35.80 9.43 -20.59
N TRP A 89 -34.77 9.00 -21.32
CA TRP A 89 -34.24 7.65 -21.18
C TRP A 89 -33.57 7.43 -19.82
N PHE A 90 -32.91 8.44 -19.26
CA PHE A 90 -32.35 8.39 -17.91
C PHE A 90 -33.41 8.28 -16.80
N LEU A 91 -34.58 8.85 -17.03
CA LEU A 91 -35.72 8.73 -16.11
C LEU A 91 -36.43 7.38 -16.21
N SER A 92 -36.21 6.65 -17.30
CA SER A 92 -36.76 5.30 -17.47
C SER A 92 -35.94 4.27 -16.71
N SER A 93 -36.64 3.40 -15.97
CA SER A 93 -36.04 2.36 -15.13
C SER A 93 -36.05 0.98 -15.79
N THR A 94 -35.91 0.90 -17.11
CA THR A 94 -35.85 -0.38 -17.83
C THR A 94 -34.45 -0.70 -18.31
N GLU A 95 -34.12 -1.99 -18.31
CA GLU A 95 -32.86 -2.52 -18.86
C GLU A 95 -32.71 -2.14 -20.34
N MET A 96 -33.82 -2.17 -21.09
CA MET A 96 -33.85 -1.81 -22.50
C MET A 96 -33.51 -0.33 -22.74
N THR A 97 -34.05 0.61 -21.93
CA THR A 97 -33.66 2.03 -22.06
C THR A 97 -32.19 2.25 -21.72
N SER A 98 -31.64 1.50 -20.76
CA SER A 98 -30.21 1.53 -20.48
C SER A 98 -29.39 1.04 -21.67
N TYR A 99 -29.75 -0.10 -22.27
CA TYR A 99 -29.08 -0.65 -23.44
C TYR A 99 -29.07 0.36 -24.60
N ILE A 100 -30.21 0.99 -24.88
CA ILE A 100 -30.35 2.00 -25.93
C ILE A 100 -29.51 3.25 -25.64
N LEU A 101 -29.48 3.69 -24.38
CA LEU A 101 -28.65 4.82 -23.96
C LEU A 101 -27.17 4.55 -24.18
N LEU A 102 -26.69 3.35 -23.80
CA LEU A 102 -25.30 2.95 -24.01
C LEU A 102 -24.98 2.80 -25.50
N LEU A 103 -25.86 2.18 -26.29
CA LEU A 103 -25.70 2.08 -27.73
C LEU A 103 -25.66 3.46 -28.41
N THR A 104 -26.47 4.39 -27.91
CA THR A 104 -26.46 5.79 -28.37
C THR A 104 -25.13 6.46 -28.04
N LEU A 105 -24.65 6.34 -26.81
CA LEU A 105 -23.34 6.87 -26.40
C LEU A 105 -22.22 6.32 -27.29
N LYS A 106 -22.21 5.00 -27.52
CA LYS A 106 -21.25 4.35 -28.42
C LYS A 106 -21.26 4.98 -29.82
N ASN A 107 -22.44 5.16 -30.41
CA ASN A 107 -22.57 5.78 -31.73
C ASN A 107 -22.09 7.24 -31.73
N MET A 108 -22.41 8.03 -30.71
CA MET A 108 -21.93 9.42 -30.60
C MET A 108 -20.40 9.50 -30.51
N VAL A 109 -19.76 8.58 -29.77
CA VAL A 109 -18.29 8.51 -29.69
C VAL A 109 -17.70 8.13 -31.06
N GLN A 110 -18.32 7.17 -31.75
CA GLN A 110 -17.90 6.73 -33.08
C GLN A 110 -18.03 7.84 -34.13
N ASP A 111 -19.11 8.62 -34.06
CA ASP A 111 -19.38 9.75 -34.94
C ASP A 111 -18.60 11.03 -34.55
N GLN A 112 -17.76 10.95 -33.50
CA GLN A 112 -16.97 12.05 -32.95
C GLN A 112 -17.82 13.24 -32.44
N ASP A 113 -19.07 13.00 -32.05
CA ASP A 113 -19.91 13.99 -31.36
C ASP A 113 -19.55 14.04 -29.87
N TYR A 114 -18.36 14.57 -29.58
CA TYR A 114 -17.81 14.59 -28.22
C TYR A 114 -18.65 15.42 -27.24
N GLU A 115 -19.36 16.45 -27.70
CA GLU A 115 -20.25 17.25 -26.86
C GLU A 115 -21.43 16.41 -26.37
N MET A 116 -22.10 15.69 -27.28
CA MET A 116 -23.22 14.82 -26.91
C MET A 116 -22.75 13.61 -26.09
N SER A 117 -21.62 12.99 -26.46
CA SER A 117 -21.02 11.90 -25.68
C SER A 117 -20.70 12.35 -24.26
N ARG A 118 -20.10 13.53 -24.09
CA ARG A 118 -19.77 14.10 -22.78
C ARG A 118 -21.04 14.33 -21.98
N TYR A 119 -22.07 14.93 -22.58
CA TYR A 119 -23.35 15.15 -21.90
C TYR A 119 -23.97 13.84 -21.38
N ILE A 120 -23.96 12.77 -22.19
CA ILE A 120 -24.47 11.47 -21.74
C ILE A 120 -23.63 10.91 -20.57
N ILE A 121 -22.29 11.00 -20.64
CA ILE A 121 -21.41 10.55 -19.55
C ILE A 121 -21.64 11.36 -18.27
N ASP A 122 -21.80 12.68 -18.39
CA ASP A 122 -22.11 13.54 -17.25
C ASP A 122 -23.46 13.12 -16.64
N CYS A 123 -24.48 12.84 -17.45
CA CYS A 123 -25.75 12.30 -16.96
C CYS A 123 -25.57 10.92 -16.26
N LEU A 124 -24.71 10.03 -16.79
CA LEU A 124 -24.37 8.75 -16.14
C LEU A 124 -23.67 8.95 -14.80
N ALA A 125 -22.84 9.99 -14.69
CA ALA A 125 -22.15 10.33 -13.43
C ALA A 125 -23.15 10.81 -12.36
N HIS A 126 -24.18 11.56 -12.76
CA HIS A 126 -25.26 12.03 -11.88
C HIS A 126 -26.26 10.92 -11.51
N ASN A 127 -26.60 10.05 -12.46
CA ASN A 127 -27.51 8.92 -12.27
C ASN A 127 -26.92 7.64 -12.88
N GLN A 128 -26.33 6.81 -12.02
CA GLN A 128 -25.67 5.57 -12.42
C GLN A 128 -26.63 4.39 -12.62
N ALA A 129 -27.94 4.59 -12.37
CA ALA A 129 -28.93 3.51 -12.47
C ALA A 129 -28.93 2.78 -13.83
N PRO A 130 -28.76 3.46 -14.98
CA PRO A 130 -28.66 2.77 -16.27
C PRO A 130 -27.49 1.78 -16.30
N LEU A 131 -26.37 2.07 -15.64
CA LEU A 131 -25.24 1.14 -15.64
C LEU A 131 -25.51 -0.09 -14.77
N PHE A 132 -26.41 -0.05 -13.79
CA PHE A 132 -26.50 -1.13 -12.78
C PHE A 132 -27.33 -2.34 -13.18
N TYR A 133 -27.95 -2.35 -14.36
CA TYR A 133 -28.58 -3.57 -14.87
C TYR A 133 -27.51 -4.64 -15.11
N GLU A 134 -27.70 -5.80 -14.49
CA GLU A 134 -26.81 -6.98 -14.60
C GLU A 134 -27.03 -7.70 -15.93
N SER A 135 -26.83 -6.96 -17.02
CA SER A 135 -26.92 -7.46 -18.38
C SER A 135 -25.54 -7.56 -18.98
N LYS A 136 -25.15 -8.76 -19.42
CA LYS A 136 -23.88 -8.96 -20.12
C LYS A 136 -23.76 -8.05 -21.35
N GLN A 137 -24.87 -7.81 -22.05
CA GLN A 137 -24.89 -6.92 -23.21
C GLN A 137 -24.55 -5.47 -22.85
N ASN A 138 -25.05 -4.98 -21.72
CA ASN A 138 -24.72 -3.63 -21.24
C ASN A 138 -23.25 -3.54 -20.81
N ASP A 139 -22.71 -4.60 -20.19
CA ASP A 139 -21.30 -4.70 -19.84
C ASP A 139 -20.41 -4.67 -21.09
N ASP A 140 -20.72 -5.49 -22.09
CA ASP A 140 -19.98 -5.58 -23.34
C ASP A 140 -19.98 -4.21 -24.07
N ILE A 141 -21.13 -3.54 -24.18
CA ILE A 141 -21.22 -2.20 -24.80
C ILE A 141 -20.47 -1.15 -23.99
N PHE A 142 -20.58 -1.18 -22.66
CA PHE A 142 -19.90 -0.21 -21.82
C PHE A 142 -18.38 -0.35 -21.94
N GLU A 143 -17.85 -1.57 -21.96
CA GLU A 143 -16.44 -1.83 -22.23
C GLU A 143 -16.02 -1.33 -23.62
N GLU A 144 -16.81 -1.58 -24.66
CA GLU A 144 -16.54 -1.05 -26.01
C GLU A 144 -16.48 0.48 -26.03
N ILE A 145 -17.36 1.17 -25.29
CA ILE A 145 -17.32 2.63 -25.15
C ILE A 145 -16.01 3.08 -24.48
N LEU A 146 -15.58 2.38 -23.43
CA LEU A 146 -14.30 2.69 -22.77
C LEU A 146 -13.12 2.49 -23.72
N ILE A 147 -13.11 1.42 -24.52
CA ILE A 147 -12.11 1.20 -25.57
C ILE A 147 -12.12 2.37 -26.56
N MET A 148 -13.30 2.79 -27.04
CA MET A 148 -13.41 3.89 -28.00
C MET A 148 -13.02 5.27 -27.43
N ILE A 149 -13.17 5.49 -26.12
CA ILE A 149 -12.79 6.76 -25.49
C ILE A 149 -11.30 6.77 -25.16
N PHE A 150 -10.77 5.68 -24.60
CA PHE A 150 -9.41 5.68 -24.05
C PHE A 150 -8.34 5.11 -25.00
N LEU A 151 -8.72 4.23 -25.93
CA LEU A 151 -7.79 3.48 -26.80
C LEU A 151 -7.85 3.89 -28.26
N ASN A 152 -8.57 4.98 -28.57
CA ASN A 152 -8.74 5.40 -29.95
C ASN A 152 -7.52 6.16 -30.45
N ASP A 153 -6.89 5.65 -31.50
CA ASP A 153 -5.72 6.21 -32.18
C ASP A 153 -6.00 7.52 -32.95
N ASN A 154 -7.20 8.10 -32.79
CA ASN A 154 -7.63 9.25 -33.56
C ASN A 154 -6.70 10.46 -33.33
N GLN A 155 -6.15 10.96 -34.43
CA GLN A 155 -5.19 12.07 -34.46
C GLN A 155 -5.82 13.43 -34.12
N ASP A 156 -7.15 13.51 -34.00
CA ASP A 156 -7.89 14.76 -33.81
C ASP A 156 -8.13 15.05 -32.32
N ILE A 157 -7.03 15.12 -31.57
CA ILE A 157 -7.05 15.52 -30.17
C ILE A 157 -7.40 17.01 -30.13
N ASN A 158 -8.61 17.28 -29.68
CA ASN A 158 -9.13 18.63 -29.47
C ASN A 158 -9.62 18.78 -28.03
N SER A 159 -9.89 20.02 -27.62
CA SER A 159 -10.32 20.31 -26.25
C SER A 159 -11.65 19.63 -25.86
N GLN A 160 -12.53 19.33 -26.82
CA GLN A 160 -13.79 18.63 -26.53
C GLN A 160 -13.54 17.16 -26.19
N PHE A 161 -12.57 16.52 -26.85
CA PHE A 161 -12.16 15.17 -26.53
C PHE A 161 -11.51 15.10 -25.13
N ASP A 162 -10.68 16.07 -24.76
CA ASP A 162 -10.11 16.15 -23.41
C ASP A 162 -11.20 16.26 -22.33
N GLU A 163 -12.24 17.04 -22.60
CA GLU A 163 -13.41 17.17 -21.71
C GLU A 163 -14.20 15.86 -21.60
N LEU A 164 -14.42 15.16 -22.72
CA LEU A 164 -15.04 13.83 -22.74
C LEU A 164 -14.23 12.83 -21.89
N LEU A 165 -12.91 12.80 -22.07
CA LEU A 165 -12.02 11.90 -21.34
C LEU A 165 -12.03 12.19 -19.83
N MET A 166 -12.04 13.47 -19.47
CA MET A 166 -12.18 13.91 -18.08
C MET A 166 -13.51 13.46 -17.46
N SER A 167 -14.63 13.67 -18.15
CA SER A 167 -15.95 13.18 -17.71
C SER A 167 -15.97 11.65 -17.58
N ALA A 168 -15.32 10.93 -18.49
CA ALA A 168 -15.20 9.47 -18.41
C ALA A 168 -14.39 9.03 -17.18
N LEU A 169 -13.24 9.67 -16.90
CA LEU A 169 -12.46 9.40 -15.68
C LEU A 169 -13.25 9.73 -14.39
N ASP A 170 -14.04 10.80 -14.40
CA ASP A 170 -14.94 11.15 -13.29
C ASP A 170 -16.00 10.08 -13.06
N LEU A 171 -16.64 9.60 -14.13
CA LEU A 171 -17.57 8.48 -14.06
C LEU A 171 -16.90 7.22 -13.50
N LEU A 172 -15.72 6.84 -14.00
CA LEU A 172 -14.98 5.67 -13.51
C LEU A 172 -14.69 5.77 -12.00
N LYS A 173 -14.26 6.95 -11.50
CA LYS A 173 -14.05 7.15 -10.05
C LYS A 173 -15.32 6.91 -9.24
N LEU A 174 -16.50 7.27 -9.76
CA LEU A 174 -17.76 7.05 -9.04
C LEU A 174 -18.18 5.58 -9.02
N LEU A 175 -17.87 4.84 -10.09
CA LEU A 175 -18.27 3.44 -10.27
C LEU A 175 -17.51 2.44 -9.36
N HIS A 176 -16.48 2.86 -8.63
CA HIS A 176 -15.67 1.96 -7.80
C HIS A 176 -16.43 1.23 -6.68
N LYS A 177 -17.59 1.75 -6.25
CA LYS A 177 -18.45 1.14 -5.21
C LYS A 177 -19.61 0.33 -5.78
N THR A 178 -19.63 0.14 -7.09
CA THR A 178 -20.77 -0.43 -7.82
C THR A 178 -20.49 -1.85 -8.31
N THR A 179 -21.48 -2.50 -8.89
CA THR A 179 -21.33 -3.84 -9.50
C THR A 179 -20.33 -3.85 -10.66
N LYS A 180 -20.08 -2.69 -11.31
CA LYS A 180 -19.11 -2.54 -12.40
C LYS A 180 -17.66 -2.49 -11.94
N LYS A 181 -17.39 -2.57 -10.64
CA LYS A 181 -16.03 -2.50 -10.11
C LYS A 181 -15.09 -3.50 -10.79
N LYS A 182 -15.53 -4.75 -10.93
CA LYS A 182 -14.71 -5.81 -11.50
C LYS A 182 -14.40 -5.57 -12.98
N LEU A 183 -15.42 -5.23 -13.78
CA LEU A 183 -15.26 -4.90 -15.20
C LEU A 183 -14.21 -3.81 -15.40
N ILE A 184 -14.25 -2.75 -14.61
CA ILE A 184 -13.29 -1.63 -14.73
C ILE A 184 -11.88 -2.03 -14.30
N ILE A 185 -11.74 -2.90 -13.28
CA ILE A 185 -10.43 -3.47 -12.90
C ILE A 185 -9.84 -4.27 -14.07
N ASP A 186 -10.66 -5.16 -14.64
CA ASP A 186 -10.24 -6.05 -15.72
C ASP A 186 -9.85 -5.20 -16.95
N PHE A 187 -10.67 -4.21 -17.34
CA PHE A 187 -10.37 -3.25 -18.39
C PHE A 187 -9.05 -2.50 -18.17
N VAL A 188 -8.85 -1.87 -16.99
CA VAL A 188 -7.61 -1.10 -16.74
C VAL A 188 -6.37 -2.00 -16.75
N LYS A 189 -6.48 -3.25 -16.29
CA LYS A 189 -5.37 -4.20 -16.30
C LYS A 189 -5.04 -4.71 -17.70
N ASP A 190 -6.05 -5.08 -18.46
CA ASP A 190 -5.90 -5.66 -19.79
C ASP A 190 -5.32 -4.65 -20.78
N TYR A 191 -5.63 -3.36 -20.59
CA TYR A 191 -5.20 -2.27 -21.46
C TYR A 191 -4.24 -1.27 -20.80
N LEU A 192 -3.57 -1.65 -19.69
CA LEU A 192 -2.76 -0.72 -18.90
C LEU A 192 -1.71 0.05 -19.72
N ALA A 193 -0.99 -0.66 -20.60
CA ALA A 193 0.07 -0.08 -21.42
C ALA A 193 -0.50 0.95 -22.40
N ASP A 194 -1.52 0.56 -23.17
CA ASP A 194 -2.15 1.42 -24.18
C ASP A 194 -2.84 2.65 -23.52
N LEU A 195 -3.51 2.44 -22.38
CA LEU A 195 -4.08 3.53 -21.57
C LEU A 195 -3.01 4.52 -21.13
N THR A 196 -1.88 4.02 -20.63
CA THR A 196 -0.78 4.85 -20.13
C THR A 196 -0.15 5.66 -21.26
N ASP A 197 0.12 5.02 -22.40
CA ASP A 197 0.71 5.66 -23.57
C ASP A 197 -0.23 6.75 -24.12
N ASN A 198 -1.52 6.47 -24.27
CA ASN A 198 -2.49 7.44 -24.76
C ASN A 198 -2.68 8.62 -23.80
N ILE A 199 -2.80 8.37 -22.50
CA ILE A 199 -2.95 9.43 -21.50
C ILE A 199 -1.70 10.32 -21.43
N PHE A 200 -0.51 9.74 -21.58
CA PHE A 200 0.73 10.51 -21.61
C PHE A 200 0.95 11.25 -22.92
N TYR A 201 0.45 10.71 -24.03
CA TYR A 201 0.48 11.40 -25.32
C TYR A 201 -0.28 12.74 -25.31
N LEU A 202 -1.40 12.81 -24.57
CA LEU A 202 -2.16 14.06 -24.40
C LEU A 202 -1.34 15.17 -23.72
N ASN A 203 -0.38 14.80 -22.87
CA ASN A 203 0.49 15.74 -22.16
C ASN A 203 -0.28 16.82 -21.36
N GLU A 204 -1.45 16.44 -20.82
CA GLU A 204 -2.32 17.26 -19.98
C GLU A 204 -2.31 16.74 -18.53
N PRO A 205 -1.66 17.45 -17.58
CA PRO A 205 -1.46 16.94 -16.23
C PRO A 205 -2.74 16.64 -15.45
N LEU A 206 -3.83 17.39 -15.70
CA LEU A 206 -5.10 17.16 -15.04
C LEU A 206 -5.70 15.78 -15.39
N ILE A 207 -5.59 15.35 -16.65
CA ILE A 207 -6.04 14.03 -17.12
C ILE A 207 -5.20 12.95 -16.46
N MET A 208 -3.87 13.12 -16.44
CA MET A 208 -2.94 12.18 -15.80
C MET A 208 -3.25 12.00 -14.32
N THR A 209 -3.42 13.09 -13.56
CA THR A 209 -3.71 13.01 -12.13
C THR A 209 -5.06 12.34 -11.85
N ASN A 210 -6.06 12.55 -12.70
CA ASN A 210 -7.35 11.86 -12.57
C ASN A 210 -7.25 10.37 -12.90
N PHE A 211 -6.44 9.99 -13.89
CA PHE A 211 -6.18 8.58 -14.18
C PHE A 211 -5.45 7.88 -13.03
N LEU A 212 -4.41 8.50 -12.47
CA LEU A 212 -3.72 7.98 -11.27
C LEU A 212 -4.71 7.76 -10.11
N ARG A 213 -5.68 8.68 -9.95
CA ARG A 213 -6.73 8.56 -8.94
C ARG A 213 -7.72 7.42 -9.23
N VAL A 214 -8.06 7.16 -10.50
CA VAL A 214 -8.81 5.97 -10.88
C VAL A 214 -8.04 4.72 -10.44
N CYS A 215 -6.77 4.58 -10.83
CA CYS A 215 -5.95 3.44 -10.42
C CYS A 215 -5.91 3.28 -8.88
N PHE A 216 -5.75 4.38 -8.15
CA PHE A 216 -5.71 4.39 -6.69
C PHE A 216 -7.02 3.89 -6.06
N VAL A 217 -8.16 4.46 -6.47
CA VAL A 217 -9.49 4.14 -5.93
C VAL A 217 -9.88 2.68 -6.19
N TYR A 218 -9.37 2.10 -7.28
CA TYR A 218 -9.55 0.68 -7.62
C TYR A 218 -8.53 -0.26 -6.96
N HIS A 219 -7.62 0.27 -6.13
CA HIS A 219 -6.54 -0.48 -5.47
C HIS A 219 -5.57 -1.16 -6.45
N LEU A 220 -5.32 -0.55 -7.60
CA LEU A 220 -4.32 -0.98 -8.59
C LEU A 220 -2.94 -0.43 -8.20
N ILE A 221 -2.44 -0.84 -7.02
CA ILE A 221 -1.27 -0.27 -6.36
C ILE A 221 0.03 -0.54 -7.15
N ASP A 222 0.17 -1.74 -7.72
CA ASP A 222 1.35 -2.12 -8.48
C ASP A 222 1.38 -1.39 -9.84
N GLU A 223 0.23 -1.36 -10.52
CA GLU A 223 0.05 -0.66 -11.79
C GLU A 223 0.25 0.86 -11.62
N LEU A 224 -0.32 1.45 -10.56
CA LEU A 224 -0.13 2.86 -10.23
C LEU A 224 1.35 3.21 -9.98
N ARG A 225 2.09 2.33 -9.30
CA ARG A 225 3.53 2.50 -9.08
C ARG A 225 4.30 2.45 -10.40
N GLU A 226 3.93 1.55 -11.31
CA GLU A 226 4.53 1.46 -12.65
C GLU A 226 4.30 2.73 -13.45
N ILE A 227 3.05 3.21 -13.51
CA ILE A 227 2.68 4.46 -14.20
C ILE A 227 3.46 5.65 -13.63
N LEU A 228 3.50 5.81 -12.29
CA LEU A 228 4.26 6.90 -11.65
C LEU A 228 5.76 6.79 -11.96
N THR A 229 6.31 5.59 -11.95
CA THR A 229 7.73 5.36 -12.26
C THR A 229 8.03 5.75 -13.71
N TYR A 230 7.16 5.37 -14.65
CA TYR A 230 7.26 5.75 -16.06
C TYR A 230 7.17 7.28 -16.21
N MET A 231 6.15 7.90 -15.62
CA MET A 231 5.94 9.35 -15.63
C MET A 231 7.20 10.10 -15.16
N LEU A 232 7.78 9.70 -14.02
CA LEU A 232 8.97 10.34 -13.48
C LEU A 232 10.22 10.11 -14.35
N LYS A 233 10.36 8.94 -14.98
CA LYS A 233 11.57 8.56 -15.74
C LYS A 233 11.58 9.07 -17.17
N ILE A 234 10.43 9.07 -17.82
CA ILE A 234 10.30 9.34 -19.25
C ILE A 234 9.66 10.71 -19.46
N GLU A 235 8.47 10.93 -18.91
CA GLU A 235 7.62 12.09 -19.25
C GLU A 235 7.93 13.35 -18.45
N TRP A 236 8.61 13.24 -17.30
CA TRP A 236 8.80 14.34 -16.36
C TRP A 236 9.40 15.61 -17.00
N GLY A 237 10.29 15.44 -17.97
CA GLY A 237 10.91 16.56 -18.67
C GLY A 237 9.92 17.49 -19.38
N PHE A 238 8.79 16.95 -19.83
CA PHE A 238 7.72 17.71 -20.46
C PHE A 238 6.71 18.25 -19.44
N LEU A 239 6.40 17.46 -18.42
CA LEU A 239 5.40 17.79 -17.39
C LEU A 239 5.84 18.91 -16.46
N ASP A 240 7.10 18.93 -16.04
CA ASP A 240 7.60 19.81 -14.98
C ASP A 240 7.32 21.31 -15.25
N SER A 241 7.33 21.72 -16.52
CA SER A 241 7.06 23.11 -16.91
C SER A 241 5.57 23.46 -17.02
N LYS A 242 4.71 22.45 -17.19
CA LYS A 242 3.26 22.60 -17.41
C LYS A 242 2.42 22.45 -16.15
N LEU A 243 2.96 21.78 -15.13
CA LEU A 243 2.23 21.53 -13.88
C LEU A 243 1.77 22.84 -13.23
N SER A 244 0.60 22.79 -12.63
CA SER A 244 0.16 23.75 -11.62
C SER A 244 0.76 23.39 -10.25
N LYS A 245 0.62 24.31 -9.29
CA LYS A 245 1.04 24.06 -7.90
C LYS A 245 0.27 22.88 -7.30
N GLU A 246 -1.04 22.83 -7.58
CA GLU A 246 -1.98 21.83 -7.10
C GLU A 246 -1.61 20.44 -7.62
N GLU A 247 -1.32 20.31 -8.93
CA GLU A 247 -0.93 19.04 -9.54
C GLU A 247 0.45 18.57 -9.08
N PHE A 248 1.44 19.47 -8.95
CA PHE A 248 2.73 19.10 -8.36
C PHE A 248 2.58 18.61 -6.91
N THR A 249 1.75 19.29 -6.12
CA THR A 249 1.47 18.89 -4.73
C THR A 249 0.82 17.51 -4.67
N PHE A 250 -0.14 17.24 -5.57
CA PHE A 250 -0.76 15.92 -5.72
C PHE A 250 0.27 14.84 -6.08
N LEU A 251 1.09 15.08 -7.11
CA LEU A 251 2.11 14.13 -7.57
C LEU A 251 3.19 13.88 -6.52
N LEU A 252 3.51 14.88 -5.68
CA LEU A 252 4.43 14.71 -4.56
C LEU A 252 3.85 13.78 -3.49
N TRP A 253 2.57 13.91 -3.16
CA TRP A 253 1.92 13.00 -2.22
C TRP A 253 1.82 11.57 -2.73
N TYR A 254 1.48 11.41 -4.01
CA TYR A 254 1.49 10.09 -4.66
C TYR A 254 2.89 9.50 -4.69
N SER A 255 3.89 10.28 -5.13
CA SER A 255 5.29 9.84 -5.10
C SER A 255 5.73 9.44 -3.69
N TYR A 256 5.32 10.20 -2.66
CA TYR A 256 5.58 9.84 -1.27
C TYR A 256 4.95 8.49 -0.91
N LEU A 257 3.67 8.24 -1.23
CA LEU A 257 3.02 6.95 -0.98
C LEU A 257 3.81 5.76 -1.54
N PHE A 258 4.44 5.93 -2.70
CA PHE A 258 5.21 4.89 -3.38
C PHE A 258 6.73 4.94 -3.19
N ASN A 259 7.24 5.79 -2.28
CA ASN A 259 8.67 6.00 -2.03
C ASN A 259 9.46 6.50 -3.24
N LEU A 260 8.83 7.32 -4.09
CA LEU A 260 9.39 7.95 -5.28
C LEU A 260 9.56 9.47 -5.11
N ASP A 261 9.23 10.03 -3.93
CA ASP A 261 9.25 11.47 -3.66
C ASP A 261 10.65 12.07 -3.82
N GLN A 262 11.70 11.37 -3.39
CA GLN A 262 13.07 11.84 -3.60
C GLN A 262 13.44 11.91 -5.10
N GLU A 263 13.04 10.91 -5.91
CA GLU A 263 13.30 10.91 -7.36
C GLU A 263 12.56 12.07 -8.04
N LEU A 264 11.31 12.32 -7.64
CA LEU A 264 10.54 13.46 -8.10
C LEU A 264 11.23 14.79 -7.76
N LEU A 265 11.63 14.98 -6.50
CA LEU A 265 12.27 16.23 -6.04
C LEU A 265 13.60 16.49 -6.75
N GLU A 266 14.36 15.45 -7.08
CA GLU A 266 15.62 15.58 -7.83
C GLU A 266 15.41 16.02 -9.29
N LYS A 267 14.25 15.68 -9.88
CA LYS A 267 13.93 16.00 -11.28
C LYS A 267 13.09 17.25 -11.45
N ALA A 268 12.38 17.70 -10.41
CA ALA A 268 11.54 18.89 -10.41
C ALA A 268 12.38 20.17 -10.49
N VAL A 269 12.84 20.58 -11.67
CA VAL A 269 13.63 21.80 -11.83
C VAL A 269 12.73 23.03 -11.75
N PHE A 270 11.61 23.01 -12.47
CA PHE A 270 10.65 24.12 -12.55
C PHE A 270 9.64 24.09 -11.41
N SER A 271 9.15 22.90 -11.05
CA SER A 271 8.11 22.75 -10.04
C SER A 271 8.59 23.01 -8.61
N MET A 272 9.89 22.95 -8.35
CA MET A 272 10.46 23.20 -7.01
C MET A 272 10.18 24.59 -6.46
N LYS A 273 9.83 25.56 -7.32
CA LYS A 273 9.36 26.88 -6.86
C LYS A 273 8.09 26.80 -6.00
N TRP A 274 7.25 25.77 -6.20
CA TRP A 274 6.02 25.56 -5.45
C TRP A 274 6.18 24.73 -4.19
N PHE A 275 7.33 24.06 -4.03
CA PHE A 275 7.66 23.34 -2.81
C PHE A 275 7.60 24.32 -1.64
N GLN A 276 8.21 25.50 -1.77
CA GLN A 276 8.22 26.49 -0.70
C GLN A 276 6.81 27.07 -0.44
N ASN A 277 6.42 27.13 0.84
CA ASN A 277 5.21 27.83 1.33
C ASN A 277 3.84 27.22 0.97
N SER A 278 3.74 25.93 0.67
CA SER A 278 2.43 25.26 0.54
C SER A 278 1.90 24.75 1.88
N LYS A 279 0.67 25.16 2.26
CA LYS A 279 -0.02 24.61 3.45
C LYS A 279 -0.33 23.12 3.29
N ASP A 280 -0.63 22.69 2.07
CA ASP A 280 -0.92 21.29 1.73
C ASP A 280 0.31 20.37 1.88
N LEU A 281 1.52 20.93 1.92
CA LEU A 281 2.78 20.22 2.14
C LEU A 281 3.31 20.37 3.57
N SER A 282 2.57 21.03 4.47
CA SER A 282 3.05 21.30 5.83
C SER A 282 3.30 20.01 6.63
N LEU A 283 2.48 18.98 6.40
CA LEU A 283 2.64 17.67 7.00
C LEU A 283 3.86 16.94 6.42
N TYR A 284 4.11 17.07 5.11
CA TYR A 284 5.29 16.51 4.45
C TYR A 284 6.58 17.11 5.02
N TYR A 285 6.63 18.44 5.19
CA TYR A 285 7.78 19.11 5.82
C TYR A 285 8.00 18.68 7.27
N TYR A 286 6.92 18.59 8.04
CA TYR A 286 6.99 18.13 9.42
C TYR A 286 7.57 16.70 9.49
N LEU A 287 7.13 15.80 8.61
CA LEU A 287 7.70 14.45 8.50
C LEU A 287 9.20 14.52 8.18
N GLN A 288 9.59 15.24 7.12
CA GLN A 288 10.98 15.32 6.68
C GLN A 288 11.89 15.91 7.76
N ASP A 289 11.44 16.91 8.51
CA ASP A 289 12.21 17.48 9.62
C ASP A 289 12.33 16.50 10.79
N CYS A 290 11.32 15.66 11.05
CA CYS A 290 11.41 14.56 12.01
C CYS A 290 12.39 13.47 11.55
N LEU A 291 12.31 13.02 10.30
CA LEU A 291 13.18 11.98 9.73
C LEU A 291 14.65 12.42 9.75
N ASN A 292 14.91 13.70 9.44
CA ASN A 292 16.24 14.30 9.47
C ASN A 292 16.69 14.74 10.87
N GLN A 293 15.93 14.41 11.93
CA GLN A 293 16.22 14.76 13.33
C GLN A 293 16.39 16.26 13.61
N LYS A 294 15.85 17.13 12.75
CA LYS A 294 15.85 18.59 12.96
C LYS A 294 14.86 18.99 14.04
N ILE A 295 13.74 18.26 14.15
CA ILE A 295 12.72 18.45 15.17
C ILE A 295 12.34 17.12 15.82
N SER A 296 11.94 17.15 17.09
CA SER A 296 11.36 15.99 17.77
C SER A 296 9.87 15.86 17.47
N HIS A 297 9.39 14.63 17.28
CA HIS A 297 7.98 14.36 17.04
C HIS A 297 7.12 14.80 18.26
N LYS A 298 6.20 15.74 18.02
CA LYS A 298 5.20 16.20 18.99
C LYS A 298 3.80 15.87 18.50
N LYS A 299 3.05 15.10 19.29
CA LYS A 299 1.67 14.66 18.96
C LYS A 299 0.72 15.84 18.66
N SER A 300 0.87 16.97 19.36
CA SER A 300 0.07 18.17 19.14
C SER A 300 0.35 18.83 17.79
N THR A 301 1.62 19.00 17.42
CA THR A 301 2.03 19.55 16.12
C THR A 301 1.60 18.63 14.97
N PHE A 302 1.80 17.32 15.12
CA PHE A 302 1.33 16.35 14.14
C PHE A 302 -0.19 16.43 13.93
N LYS A 303 -0.98 16.51 15.01
CA LYS A 303 -2.44 16.66 14.92
C LYS A 303 -2.85 17.92 14.15
N LEU A 304 -2.19 19.06 14.42
CA LEU A 304 -2.45 20.30 13.71
C LEU A 304 -2.13 20.17 12.21
N LYS A 305 -0.97 19.60 11.87
CA LYS A 305 -0.54 19.42 10.47
C LYS A 305 -1.40 18.41 9.71
N LYS A 306 -1.87 17.36 10.38
CA LYS A 306 -2.88 16.43 9.87
C LYS A 306 -4.20 17.13 9.56
N GLN A 307 -4.66 18.02 10.44
CA GLN A 307 -5.87 18.82 10.20
C GLN A 307 -5.71 19.78 9.01
N GLU A 308 -4.53 20.38 8.83
CA GLU A 308 -4.23 21.21 7.65
C GLU A 308 -4.33 20.39 6.35
N LEU A 309 -3.78 19.18 6.32
CA LEU A 309 -3.91 18.28 5.15
C LEU A 309 -5.36 17.83 4.93
N GLN A 310 -6.10 17.50 6.00
CA GLN A 310 -7.52 17.11 5.92
C GLN A 310 -8.43 18.24 5.43
N ALA A 311 -8.03 19.50 5.59
CA ALA A 311 -8.74 20.65 5.04
C ALA A 311 -8.42 20.90 3.56
N SER A 312 -7.42 20.20 3.00
CA SER A 312 -7.06 20.30 1.60
C SER A 312 -8.15 19.71 0.71
N ARG A 313 -8.42 20.37 -0.42
CA ARG A 313 -9.30 19.85 -1.48
C ARG A 313 -8.56 19.07 -2.56
N LEU A 314 -7.23 19.01 -2.47
CA LEU A 314 -6.38 18.39 -3.49
C LEU A 314 -6.52 16.88 -3.52
N LEU A 315 -6.74 16.28 -2.35
CA LEU A 315 -6.80 14.85 -2.13
C LEU A 315 -8.19 14.45 -1.64
N ILE A 316 -8.68 13.28 -2.04
CA ILE A 316 -9.89 12.69 -1.48
C ILE A 316 -9.60 12.06 -0.11
N ASN A 317 -10.63 11.86 0.70
CA ASN A 317 -10.48 11.35 2.06
C ASN A 317 -9.69 10.04 2.14
N VAL A 318 -9.91 9.12 1.20
CA VAL A 318 -9.22 7.82 1.16
C VAL A 318 -7.72 8.00 0.91
N GLU A 319 -7.32 8.93 0.03
CA GLU A 319 -5.91 9.25 -0.22
C GLU A 319 -5.25 9.84 1.03
N ILE A 320 -5.95 10.76 1.72
CA ILE A 320 -5.46 11.37 2.96
C ILE A 320 -5.28 10.31 4.05
N GLU A 321 -6.23 9.39 4.20
CA GLU A 321 -6.15 8.30 5.18
C GLU A 321 -4.93 7.41 4.96
N GLU A 322 -4.65 7.00 3.72
CA GLU A 322 -3.48 6.18 3.38
C GLU A 322 -2.16 6.94 3.61
N ILE A 323 -2.09 8.22 3.20
CA ILE A 323 -0.91 9.06 3.44
C ILE A 323 -0.65 9.17 4.95
N VAL A 324 -1.68 9.50 5.72
CA VAL A 324 -1.55 9.64 7.17
C VAL A 324 -1.18 8.32 7.83
N ALA A 325 -1.76 7.20 7.40
CA ALA A 325 -1.43 5.88 7.93
C ALA A 325 0.06 5.53 7.69
N LYS A 326 0.57 5.81 6.49
CA LYS A 326 1.98 5.65 6.16
C LYS A 326 2.88 6.53 7.04
N ILE A 327 2.54 7.81 7.19
CA ILE A 327 3.27 8.76 8.03
C ILE A 327 3.28 8.30 9.49
N GLU A 328 2.15 7.87 10.04
CA GLU A 328 2.05 7.39 11.42
C GLU A 328 2.94 6.15 11.62
N LYS A 329 2.95 5.22 10.66
CA LYS A 329 3.84 4.05 10.69
C LYS A 329 5.32 4.44 10.69
N GLU A 330 5.72 5.39 9.84
CA GLU A 330 7.09 5.89 9.79
C GLU A 330 7.47 6.60 11.10
N LEU A 331 6.63 7.53 11.58
CA LEU A 331 6.89 8.26 12.83
C LEU A 331 6.95 7.36 14.07
N ILE A 332 6.20 6.24 14.11
CA ILE A 332 6.31 5.24 15.19
C ILE A 332 7.71 4.62 15.22
N ALA A 333 8.35 4.40 14.06
CA ALA A 333 9.70 3.87 14.01
C ALA A 333 10.74 4.86 14.58
N PHE A 334 10.46 6.17 14.50
CA PHE A 334 11.32 7.25 15.02
C PHE A 334 10.94 7.74 16.41
N ALA A 335 9.75 7.38 16.92
CA ALA A 335 9.39 7.68 18.29
C ALA A 335 10.51 7.14 19.19
N PRO A 336 11.13 7.99 20.05
CA PRO A 336 12.22 7.54 20.90
C PRO A 336 11.71 6.30 21.63
N LYS A 337 12.34 5.15 21.36
CA LYS A 337 11.95 3.88 21.99
C LYS A 337 11.86 4.20 23.48
N PRO A 338 10.66 4.20 24.07
CA PRO A 338 10.37 4.95 25.30
C PRO A 338 11.36 4.47 26.33
N ASN A 339 12.38 5.29 26.65
CA ASN A 339 13.67 4.88 27.23
C ASN A 339 13.49 3.62 28.07
N ARG A 340 13.55 2.44 27.43
CA ARG A 340 12.97 1.24 28.02
C ARG A 340 14.01 0.83 29.02
N ALA A 341 13.77 1.22 30.27
CA ALA A 341 14.54 0.79 31.41
C ALA A 341 14.83 -0.71 31.22
N PRO A 342 16.10 -1.15 31.24
CA PRO A 342 16.45 -2.50 30.85
C PRO A 342 15.59 -3.51 31.63
N LEU A 343 15.13 -4.57 30.97
CA LEU A 343 14.39 -5.63 31.65
C LEU A 343 15.36 -6.38 32.56
N TYR A 344 15.05 -6.42 33.86
CA TYR A 344 15.76 -7.28 34.80
C TYR A 344 14.94 -8.56 35.01
N ASP A 345 15.38 -9.65 34.40
CA ASP A 345 14.67 -10.95 34.39
C ASP A 345 14.98 -11.83 35.62
N SER A 346 16.01 -11.46 36.37
CA SER A 346 16.54 -12.25 37.48
C SER A 346 15.82 -11.95 38.81
N ASN A 347 16.02 -12.80 39.82
CA ASN A 347 15.44 -12.58 41.14
C ASN A 347 16.04 -11.31 41.79
N LEU A 348 15.19 -10.45 42.34
CA LEU A 348 15.62 -9.26 43.07
C LEU A 348 16.15 -9.66 44.45
N ARG A 349 17.31 -9.10 44.82
CA ARG A 349 17.90 -9.31 46.13
C ARG A 349 17.29 -8.33 47.13
N VAL A 350 16.61 -8.86 48.13
CA VAL A 350 15.95 -8.04 49.15
C VAL A 350 16.86 -7.94 50.37
N VAL A 351 17.14 -6.72 50.79
CA VAL A 351 18.01 -6.43 51.93
C VAL A 351 17.16 -5.82 53.03
N LYS A 352 17.39 -6.25 54.28
CA LYS A 352 16.73 -5.66 55.45
C LYS A 352 17.09 -4.18 55.57
N ASP A 353 16.10 -3.37 55.91
CA ASP A 353 16.20 -1.90 55.86
C ASP A 353 17.39 -1.36 56.69
N ASN A 354 17.70 -1.99 57.83
CA ASN A 354 18.79 -1.59 58.73
C ASN A 354 20.21 -1.86 58.20
N TYR A 355 20.36 -2.66 57.13
CA TYR A 355 21.65 -2.98 56.52
C TYR A 355 21.80 -2.41 55.10
N PHE A 356 20.77 -1.75 54.57
CA PHE A 356 20.72 -1.39 53.15
C PHE A 356 21.85 -0.43 52.74
N ASP A 357 22.06 0.63 53.50
CA ASP A 357 23.11 1.62 53.22
C ASP A 357 24.53 1.02 53.31
N THR A 358 24.75 0.10 54.26
CA THR A 358 26.01 -0.63 54.39
C THR A 358 26.26 -1.50 53.16
N VAL A 359 25.23 -2.18 52.67
CA VAL A 359 25.32 -3.02 51.46
C VAL A 359 25.58 -2.18 50.20
N ILE A 360 24.92 -1.02 50.07
CA ILE A 360 25.17 -0.07 48.96
C ILE A 360 26.65 0.33 48.92
N LYS A 361 27.20 0.74 50.07
CA LYS A 361 28.61 1.17 50.17
C LYS A 361 29.60 0.03 49.97
N GLN A 362 29.35 -1.13 50.58
CA GLN A 362 30.29 -2.26 50.56
C GLN A 362 30.38 -2.93 49.18
N ILE A 363 29.26 -3.02 48.45
CA ILE A 363 29.21 -3.66 47.11
C ILE A 363 29.41 -2.62 45.99
N GLY A 364 29.34 -1.33 46.28
CA GLY A 364 29.45 -0.27 45.28
C GLY A 364 28.22 -0.21 44.36
N LEU A 365 27.02 -0.35 44.93
CA LEU A 365 25.77 -0.36 44.15
C LEU A 365 25.48 1.03 43.55
N LYS A 366 24.96 1.06 42.32
CA LYS A 366 24.55 2.29 41.62
C LYS A 366 23.06 2.25 41.32
N GLU A 367 22.38 3.35 41.58
CA GLU A 367 20.96 3.49 41.28
C GLU A 367 20.74 3.51 39.77
N LYS A 368 19.84 2.65 39.27
CA LYS A 368 19.46 2.59 37.84
C LYS A 368 17.96 2.36 37.72
N LEU A 369 17.33 3.05 36.76
CA LEU A 369 15.94 2.79 36.38
C LEU A 369 15.88 1.45 35.63
N MET A 370 15.13 0.49 36.15
CA MET A 370 14.96 -0.85 35.54
C MET A 370 13.49 -1.20 35.38
N THR A 371 13.18 -2.06 34.40
CA THR A 371 11.86 -2.67 34.25
C THR A 371 11.85 -4.02 34.96
N LEU A 372 10.99 -4.18 35.97
CA LEU A 372 10.82 -5.41 36.76
C LEU A 372 9.57 -6.17 36.32
N PRO A 373 9.67 -7.48 36.04
CA PRO A 373 8.50 -8.33 35.81
C PRO A 373 7.77 -8.65 37.14
N LEU A 374 6.44 -8.59 37.11
CA LEU A 374 5.54 -8.94 38.20
C LEU A 374 4.74 -10.20 37.80
N TYR A 375 4.57 -11.13 38.74
CA TYR A 375 3.97 -12.44 38.54
C TYR A 375 2.78 -12.65 39.48
N GLN A 376 1.75 -13.38 39.06
CA GLN A 376 0.61 -13.74 39.93
C GLN A 376 1.02 -14.77 40.98
N SER A 377 1.85 -15.76 40.58
CA SER A 377 2.42 -16.79 41.44
C SER A 377 3.95 -16.82 41.35
N ILE A 378 4.59 -17.38 42.38
CA ILE A 378 6.05 -17.55 42.44
C ILE A 378 6.53 -18.53 41.35
N ASN A 379 5.67 -19.47 40.97
CA ASN A 379 5.97 -20.53 40.00
C ASN A 379 5.63 -20.14 38.55
N ASP A 380 5.09 -18.94 38.30
CA ASP A 380 4.74 -18.53 36.96
C ASP A 380 5.98 -18.22 36.13
N ASN A 381 5.98 -18.68 34.88
CA ASN A 381 7.06 -18.41 33.94
C ASN A 381 6.80 -17.17 33.08
N PHE A 382 5.59 -16.62 33.12
CA PHE A 382 5.20 -15.44 32.35
C PHE A 382 4.90 -14.26 33.26
N ALA A 383 5.49 -13.11 32.96
CA ALA A 383 5.22 -11.88 33.66
C ALA A 383 3.80 -11.39 33.31
N SER A 384 2.98 -11.16 34.33
CA SER A 384 1.62 -10.63 34.17
C SER A 384 1.62 -9.10 34.00
N LYS A 385 2.64 -8.41 34.51
CA LYS A 385 2.81 -6.95 34.40
C LYS A 385 4.29 -6.57 34.47
N TYR A 386 4.64 -5.40 33.96
CA TYR A 386 5.97 -4.81 34.07
C TYR A 386 5.91 -3.50 34.85
N LEU A 387 6.90 -3.27 35.72
CA LEU A 387 7.02 -2.09 36.57
C LEU A 387 8.36 -1.41 36.34
N GLN A 388 8.35 -0.12 35.98
CA GLN A 388 9.58 0.68 35.98
C GLN A 388 9.82 1.24 37.38
N VAL A 389 10.97 0.92 37.98
CA VAL A 389 11.35 1.40 39.31
C VAL A 389 12.87 1.57 39.40
N MET A 390 13.30 2.52 40.23
CA MET A 390 14.71 2.68 40.56
C MET A 390 15.16 1.52 41.45
N VAL A 391 16.18 0.79 41.01
CA VAL A 391 16.80 -0.29 41.79
C VAL A 391 18.30 -0.04 41.93
N TRP A 392 18.88 -0.62 42.96
CA TRP A 392 20.32 -0.54 43.19
C TRP A 392 21.01 -1.71 42.49
N MET A 393 21.77 -1.43 41.44
CA MET A 393 22.44 -2.46 40.62
C MET A 393 23.89 -2.61 41.05
N SER A 394 24.39 -3.86 41.06
CA SER A 394 25.83 -4.12 41.14
C SER A 394 26.57 -3.55 39.93
N GLU A 395 27.87 -3.24 40.09
CA GLU A 395 28.67 -2.66 39.00
C GLU A 395 28.72 -3.55 37.76
N ASP A 396 28.73 -4.86 37.94
CA ASP A 396 28.69 -5.86 36.86
C ASP A 396 27.31 -6.00 36.19
N GLY A 397 26.28 -5.32 36.72
CA GLY A 397 24.91 -5.36 36.22
C GLY A 397 24.18 -6.70 36.44
N ARG A 398 24.74 -7.65 37.19
CA ARG A 398 24.17 -9.00 37.34
C ARG A 398 23.16 -9.13 38.47
N ALA A 399 23.16 -8.20 39.43
CA ALA A 399 22.28 -8.25 40.59
C ALA A 399 21.61 -6.91 40.84
N ALA A 400 20.28 -6.94 40.99
CA ALA A 400 19.46 -5.81 41.42
C ALA A 400 19.03 -5.99 42.88
N TYR A 401 19.09 -4.90 43.63
CA TYR A 401 18.80 -4.84 45.06
C TYR A 401 17.67 -3.87 45.36
N LEU A 402 16.82 -4.25 46.32
CA LEU A 402 15.74 -3.43 46.86
C LEU A 402 15.72 -3.57 48.39
N SER A 403 15.33 -2.48 49.07
CA SER A 403 15.04 -2.53 50.50
C SER A 403 13.71 -3.24 50.76
N GLU A 404 13.58 -3.84 51.94
CA GLU A 404 12.36 -4.52 52.35
C GLU A 404 11.17 -3.55 52.43
N LYS A 405 11.40 -2.29 52.83
CA LYS A 405 10.41 -1.23 52.79
C LYS A 405 9.88 -0.97 51.36
N HIS A 406 10.77 -0.76 50.39
CA HIS A 406 10.35 -0.51 49.00
C HIS A 406 9.64 -1.74 48.39
N LEU A 407 10.08 -2.95 48.72
CA LEU A 407 9.37 -4.16 48.28
C LEU A 407 7.94 -4.23 48.86
N ARG A 408 7.76 -3.87 50.13
CA ARG A 408 6.43 -3.83 50.76
C ARG A 408 5.52 -2.82 50.08
N GLU A 409 6.03 -1.65 49.71
CA GLU A 409 5.31 -0.63 48.95
C GLU A 409 4.88 -1.15 47.57
N ILE A 410 5.79 -1.78 46.83
CA ILE A 410 5.48 -2.42 45.53
C ILE A 410 4.41 -3.51 45.70
N LYS A 411 4.54 -4.41 46.67
CA LYS A 411 3.56 -5.47 46.93
C LYS A 411 2.17 -4.91 47.29
N LYS A 412 2.12 -3.81 48.05
CA LYS A 412 0.87 -3.15 48.42
C LYS A 412 0.19 -2.48 47.22
N GLN A 413 0.97 -1.79 46.38
CA GLN A 413 0.44 -1.05 45.24
C GLN A 413 0.01 -1.96 44.08
N TYR A 414 0.65 -3.12 43.89
CA TYR A 414 0.44 -3.97 42.71
C TYR A 414 -0.19 -5.34 43.03
N TYR A 415 -0.79 -5.54 44.21
CA TYR A 415 -1.50 -6.78 44.53
C TYR A 415 -2.60 -7.10 43.48
N PRO A 416 -2.74 -8.35 43.00
CA PRO A 416 -2.12 -9.59 43.50
C PRO A 416 -0.74 -9.94 42.91
N VAL A 417 -0.21 -9.14 41.97
CA VAL A 417 1.06 -9.46 41.31
C VAL A 417 2.28 -8.98 42.11
N LYS A 418 3.36 -9.75 42.08
CA LYS A 418 4.59 -9.47 42.86
C LYS A 418 5.85 -9.85 42.08
N PRO A 419 6.98 -9.16 42.30
CA PRO A 419 8.23 -9.55 41.69
C PRO A 419 8.81 -10.80 42.38
N LYS A 420 9.64 -11.57 41.66
CA LYS A 420 10.39 -12.68 42.26
C LYS A 420 11.56 -12.13 43.06
N VAL A 421 11.68 -12.59 44.30
CA VAL A 421 12.66 -12.08 45.26
C VAL A 421 13.47 -13.20 45.88
N LYS A 422 14.73 -12.91 46.20
CA LYS A 422 15.63 -13.76 46.97
C LYS A 422 16.15 -12.93 48.15
N GLU A 423 15.99 -13.45 49.36
CA GLU A 423 16.54 -12.78 50.55
C GLU A 423 18.07 -12.73 50.45
N TYR A 424 18.64 -11.55 50.68
CA TYR A 424 20.08 -11.37 50.72
C TYR A 424 20.58 -11.53 52.15
N SER A 425 21.17 -12.69 52.44
CA SER A 425 21.98 -12.87 53.64
C SER A 425 23.37 -12.31 53.34
N MET A 426 23.79 -11.28 54.09
CA MET A 426 25.19 -10.86 54.04
C MET A 426 26.06 -12.06 54.40
N PRO A 427 27.07 -12.40 53.59
CA PRO A 427 28.09 -13.35 54.04
C PRO A 427 28.71 -12.73 55.28
N ILE A 428 28.47 -13.35 56.44
CA ILE A 428 29.12 -12.99 57.69
C ILE A 428 30.62 -13.00 57.38
N VAL A 429 31.24 -11.82 57.42
CA VAL A 429 32.66 -11.64 57.16
C VAL A 429 33.40 -12.42 58.25
N LYS A 430 33.68 -13.71 57.99
CA LYS A 430 34.77 -14.40 58.65
C LYS A 430 36.01 -13.63 58.22
N GLN A 431 36.56 -12.84 59.13
CA GLN A 431 37.83 -12.14 58.97
C GLN A 431 38.86 -13.15 58.46
N MET A 432 39.16 -13.10 57.17
CA MET A 432 40.20 -13.90 56.54
C MET A 432 41.49 -13.09 56.52
N THR A 433 42.49 -13.67 57.16
CA THR A 433 43.92 -13.41 56.98
C THR A 433 44.32 -13.52 55.50
N THR A 434 45.16 -12.56 55.13
CA THR A 434 46.06 -12.31 53.98
C THR A 434 46.38 -13.40 52.92
N PRO A 435 46.84 -12.97 51.72
CA PRO A 435 46.49 -13.55 50.42
C PRO A 435 47.58 -14.43 49.79
N ALA A 436 47.16 -15.43 49.00
CA ALA A 436 48.01 -16.17 48.08
C ALA A 436 47.95 -15.54 46.67
N THR A 437 49.13 -15.33 46.11
CA THR A 437 49.45 -14.65 44.84
C THR A 437 48.99 -15.43 43.60
N THR A 438 48.16 -14.78 42.77
CA THR A 438 47.77 -15.28 41.45
C THR A 438 48.70 -14.70 40.37
N LYS A 439 49.42 -15.59 39.66
CA LYS A 439 50.20 -15.27 38.45
C LYS A 439 49.25 -14.91 37.30
N ILE A 440 49.46 -13.73 36.73
CA ILE A 440 48.87 -13.28 35.46
C ILE A 440 49.76 -13.80 34.33
N SER A 441 49.17 -14.50 33.37
CA SER A 441 49.83 -14.83 32.09
C SER A 441 49.03 -14.22 30.95
N ASP A 442 49.66 -13.25 30.29
CA ASP A 442 49.20 -12.60 29.07
C ASP A 442 49.03 -13.60 27.92
N LYS A 443 47.89 -13.53 27.23
CA LYS A 443 47.76 -14.00 25.85
C LYS A 443 46.86 -13.01 25.08
N PHE A 444 47.46 -11.87 24.77
CA PHE A 444 47.01 -10.98 23.70
C PHE A 444 47.09 -11.71 22.35
N LYS A 445 45.98 -11.77 21.61
CA LYS A 445 45.89 -12.32 20.25
C LYS A 445 45.69 -11.18 19.25
N TRP A 446 46.54 -11.12 18.23
CA TRP A 446 46.41 -10.24 17.08
C TRP A 446 45.23 -10.66 16.17
N PRO A 447 44.49 -9.72 15.55
CA PRO A 447 43.48 -10.04 14.53
C PRO A 447 44.14 -10.34 13.16
N ASN A 448 43.81 -11.49 12.57
CA ASN A 448 44.21 -11.87 11.22
C ASN A 448 43.60 -10.92 10.17
N THR A 449 44.43 -10.46 9.25
CA THR A 449 44.09 -9.78 8.00
C THR A 449 43.91 -10.80 6.86
N ASP A 450 42.98 -11.74 7.02
CA ASP A 450 42.53 -12.59 5.92
C ASP A 450 41.26 -11.97 5.31
N ILE A 451 41.42 -11.33 4.16
CA ILE A 451 40.32 -10.92 3.30
C ILE A 451 39.77 -12.21 2.67
N GLY A 452 38.74 -12.78 3.30
CA GLY A 452 37.94 -13.81 2.70
C GLY A 452 37.16 -13.23 1.53
N GLU A 453 37.38 -13.77 0.32
CA GLU A 453 36.45 -13.69 -0.80
C GLU A 453 35.08 -14.18 -0.33
N LYS A 454 34.21 -13.25 0.05
CA LYS A 454 32.80 -13.51 0.26
C LYS A 454 32.04 -12.98 -0.94
N THR A 455 31.68 -13.93 -1.79
CA THR A 455 30.45 -13.98 -2.58
C THR A 455 29.32 -13.25 -1.88
N HIS A 456 29.03 -12.03 -2.33
CA HIS A 456 27.70 -11.43 -2.24
C HIS A 456 27.17 -11.28 -3.66
N ALA A 457 26.67 -12.40 -4.17
CA ALA A 457 25.62 -12.40 -5.16
C ALA A 457 24.32 -12.33 -4.36
N GLU A 458 23.77 -11.14 -4.18
CA GLU A 458 22.37 -10.93 -3.86
C GLU A 458 21.98 -9.48 -4.20
N GLU A 459 20.92 -9.38 -4.99
CA GLU A 459 20.13 -8.18 -5.30
C GLU A 459 20.77 -7.12 -6.21
N LEU A 460 21.02 -7.51 -7.47
CA LEU A 460 20.72 -6.61 -8.59
C LEU A 460 19.41 -7.08 -9.20
N ASP A 461 18.36 -6.40 -8.75
CA ASP A 461 16.99 -6.42 -9.26
C ASP A 461 16.98 -6.55 -10.79
N ASP A 462 16.30 -7.59 -11.27
CA ASP A 462 16.05 -7.90 -12.68
C ASP A 462 15.17 -6.79 -13.29
N THR A 463 15.77 -5.64 -13.52
CA THR A 463 15.24 -4.65 -14.46
C THR A 463 15.42 -5.24 -15.84
N LYS A 464 14.36 -5.91 -16.32
CA LYS A 464 14.18 -6.28 -17.73
C LYS A 464 14.68 -5.11 -18.58
N LEU A 465 15.59 -5.43 -19.51
CA LEU A 465 16.10 -4.49 -20.49
C LEU A 465 14.92 -3.77 -21.15
N ASN A 466 14.67 -2.50 -20.83
CA ASN A 466 13.79 -1.67 -21.64
C ASN A 466 14.37 -1.68 -23.07
N GLU A 467 13.64 -2.31 -23.99
CA GLU A 467 14.12 -2.60 -25.34
C GLU A 467 14.32 -1.33 -26.20
N HIS A 468 14.09 -0.14 -25.65
CA HIS A 468 14.16 1.15 -26.36
C HIS A 468 14.92 2.23 -25.57
N SER A 469 16.23 2.04 -25.36
CA SER A 469 17.06 3.16 -24.89
C SER A 469 16.97 4.35 -25.86
N ALA A 470 16.98 5.60 -25.37
CA ALA A 470 16.91 6.79 -26.22
C ALA A 470 17.99 6.81 -27.32
N LEU A 471 19.18 6.27 -27.05
CA LEU A 471 20.23 6.09 -28.06
C LEU A 471 19.83 5.08 -29.15
N LYS A 472 19.17 3.99 -28.79
CA LYS A 472 18.68 2.98 -29.74
C LYS A 472 17.58 3.56 -30.65
N LEU A 473 16.71 4.44 -30.12
CA LEU A 473 15.73 5.19 -30.93
C LEU A 473 16.41 6.12 -31.95
N MET A 474 17.58 6.66 -31.62
CA MET A 474 18.43 7.41 -32.57
C MET A 474 19.25 6.51 -33.52
N GLY A 475 18.99 5.19 -33.52
CA GLY A 475 19.66 4.20 -34.36
C GLY A 475 21.00 3.70 -33.84
N TYR A 476 21.43 4.05 -32.62
CA TYR A 476 22.69 3.58 -32.07
C TYR A 476 22.61 2.11 -31.66
N GLN A 477 23.44 1.27 -32.30
CA GLN A 477 23.60 -0.14 -31.98
C GLN A 477 25.01 -0.61 -32.34
N ILE A 478 25.52 -1.64 -31.66
CA ILE A 478 26.86 -2.17 -31.96
C ILE A 478 26.85 -3.06 -33.20
N THR A 479 25.88 -3.97 -33.30
CA THR A 479 25.77 -4.90 -34.42
C THR A 479 25.28 -4.15 -35.67
N GLY A 480 25.93 -4.38 -36.81
CA GLY A 480 25.49 -3.82 -38.10
C GLY A 480 25.91 -2.36 -38.38
N LEU A 481 26.58 -1.69 -37.43
CA LEU A 481 27.10 -0.32 -37.63
C LEU A 481 28.62 -0.26 -37.51
N THR A 482 29.24 0.46 -38.45
CA THR A 482 30.66 0.81 -38.40
C THR A 482 30.92 1.84 -37.31
N ARG A 483 32.15 1.90 -36.79
CA ARG A 483 32.57 2.91 -35.79
C ARG A 483 32.24 4.34 -36.22
N ASP A 484 32.39 4.66 -37.51
CA ASP A 484 32.08 5.99 -38.04
C ASP A 484 30.59 6.30 -38.02
N LYS A 485 29.74 5.34 -38.39
CA LYS A 485 28.28 5.51 -38.32
C LYS A 485 27.80 5.66 -36.87
N ARG A 486 28.32 4.83 -35.95
CA ARG A 486 28.00 4.96 -34.52
C ARG A 486 28.46 6.31 -33.97
N TRP A 487 29.65 6.75 -34.35
CA TRP A 487 30.17 8.05 -33.93
C TRP A 487 29.34 9.22 -34.47
N SER A 488 28.85 9.13 -35.71
CA SER A 488 27.94 10.13 -36.28
C SER A 488 26.64 10.24 -35.47
N ILE A 489 26.05 9.11 -35.08
CA ILE A 489 24.86 9.08 -34.22
C ILE A 489 25.17 9.69 -32.85
N LEU A 490 26.30 9.33 -32.23
CA LEU A 490 26.71 9.90 -30.94
C LEU A 490 26.97 11.41 -31.02
N LYS A 491 27.52 11.90 -32.13
CA LYS A 491 27.72 13.34 -32.38
C LYS A 491 26.39 14.10 -32.43
N ASN A 492 25.33 13.48 -32.96
CA ASN A 492 23.99 14.05 -32.96
C ASN A 492 23.29 13.88 -31.61
N ALA A 493 23.52 12.77 -30.92
CA ALA A 493 22.90 12.47 -29.63
C ALA A 493 23.42 13.35 -28.50
N VAL A 494 24.69 13.76 -28.51
CA VAL A 494 25.27 14.58 -27.44
C VAL A 494 24.57 15.95 -27.30
N PRO A 495 24.32 16.72 -28.38
CA PRO A 495 23.50 17.94 -28.32
C PRO A 495 22.05 17.70 -27.88
N THR A 496 21.43 16.62 -28.34
CA THR A 496 20.00 16.35 -28.10
C THR A 496 19.72 15.81 -26.69
N LEU A 497 20.52 14.84 -26.23
CA LEU A 497 20.30 14.10 -24.98
C LEU A 497 21.22 14.56 -23.84
N GLY A 498 22.31 15.28 -24.16
CA GLY A 498 23.36 15.67 -23.22
C GLY A 498 24.44 14.58 -23.04
N LEU A 499 25.70 15.02 -22.92
CA LEU A 499 26.87 14.14 -22.79
C LEU A 499 26.74 13.15 -21.62
N LYS A 500 26.29 13.62 -20.45
CA LYS A 500 26.12 12.78 -19.25
C LYS A 500 25.15 11.62 -19.51
N LYS A 501 24.00 11.88 -20.14
CA LYS A 501 22.98 10.86 -20.44
C LYS A 501 23.51 9.84 -21.45
N VAL A 502 24.13 10.31 -22.53
CA VAL A 502 24.76 9.44 -23.55
C VAL A 502 25.83 8.54 -22.93
N ALA A 503 26.76 9.10 -22.15
CA ALA A 503 27.81 8.32 -21.49
C ALA A 503 27.26 7.32 -20.47
N THR A 504 26.19 7.69 -19.73
CA THR A 504 25.57 6.81 -18.74
C THR A 504 24.88 5.61 -19.39
N ILE A 505 24.16 5.82 -20.51
CA ILE A 505 23.51 4.71 -21.25
C ILE A 505 24.55 3.71 -21.75
N ILE A 506 25.66 4.18 -22.33
CA ILE A 506 26.71 3.30 -22.84
C ILE A 506 27.42 2.58 -21.69
N ALA A 507 27.76 3.27 -20.60
CA ALA A 507 28.39 2.65 -19.43
C ALA A 507 27.49 1.61 -18.74
N TYR A 508 26.18 1.87 -18.68
CA TYR A 508 25.20 0.91 -18.19
C TYR A 508 25.21 -0.37 -19.02
N ASN A 509 25.22 -0.27 -20.35
CA ASN A 509 25.31 -1.44 -21.23
C ASN A 509 26.59 -2.26 -21.01
N VAL A 510 27.74 -1.59 -20.79
CA VAL A 510 29.00 -2.25 -20.43
C VAL A 510 28.87 -3.01 -19.12
N LYS A 511 28.40 -2.35 -18.06
CA LYS A 511 28.23 -2.95 -16.72
C LYS A 511 27.27 -4.14 -16.77
N LEU A 512 26.14 -3.98 -17.45
CA LEU A 512 25.12 -5.03 -17.60
C LEU A 512 25.71 -6.28 -18.28
N ARG A 513 26.49 -6.12 -19.35
CA ARG A 513 27.09 -7.27 -20.03
C ARG A 513 28.28 -7.87 -19.27
N LYS A 514 29.07 -7.07 -18.54
CA LYS A 514 30.13 -7.59 -17.66
C LYS A 514 29.56 -8.40 -16.49
N GLY A 515 28.41 -8.01 -15.95
CA GLY A 515 27.76 -8.67 -14.81
C GLY A 515 27.10 -10.01 -15.11
N GLN A 516 26.84 -10.34 -16.39
CA GLN A 516 26.26 -11.63 -16.78
C GLN A 516 27.27 -12.78 -16.59
N LYS A 517 26.80 -13.98 -16.27
CA LYS A 517 27.67 -15.17 -16.14
C LYS A 517 28.44 -15.40 -17.45
N ASN A 518 29.78 -15.39 -17.38
CA ASN A 518 30.68 -15.41 -18.54
C ASN A 518 30.48 -14.26 -19.53
N GLY A 519 29.87 -13.16 -19.11
CA GLY A 519 29.49 -12.04 -19.95
C GLY A 519 30.68 -11.30 -20.56
N MET A 520 31.80 -11.19 -19.84
CA MET A 520 33.05 -10.62 -20.37
C MET A 520 33.55 -11.35 -21.61
N ASN A 521 33.47 -12.67 -21.63
CA ASN A 521 33.89 -13.48 -22.78
C ASN A 521 32.81 -13.50 -23.87
N LYS A 522 31.53 -13.68 -23.49
CA LYS A 522 30.42 -13.80 -24.44
C LYS A 522 30.15 -12.51 -25.22
N PHE A 523 30.31 -11.35 -24.57
CA PHE A 523 30.03 -10.04 -25.15
C PHE A 523 31.29 -9.20 -25.34
N GLN A 524 32.45 -9.84 -25.41
CA GLN A 524 33.75 -9.16 -25.52
C GLN A 524 33.77 -8.09 -26.62
N TYR A 525 33.26 -8.43 -27.82
CA TYR A 525 33.17 -7.50 -28.93
C TYR A 525 32.34 -6.26 -28.61
N ALA A 526 31.11 -6.45 -28.10
CA ALA A 526 30.22 -5.33 -27.78
C ALA A 526 30.74 -4.44 -26.66
N ILE A 527 31.33 -5.05 -25.62
CA ILE A 527 31.98 -4.34 -24.52
C ILE A 527 33.13 -3.49 -25.06
N THR A 528 33.99 -4.05 -25.90
CA THR A 528 35.14 -3.33 -26.50
C THR A 528 34.69 -2.14 -27.34
N GLU A 529 33.63 -2.30 -28.15
CA GLU A 529 33.10 -1.21 -28.97
C GLU A 529 32.45 -0.10 -28.12
N TRP A 530 31.71 -0.45 -27.07
CA TRP A 530 31.16 0.55 -26.14
C TRP A 530 32.25 1.29 -25.36
N GLU A 531 33.29 0.60 -24.90
CA GLU A 531 34.42 1.21 -24.19
C GLU A 531 35.21 2.15 -25.11
N HIS A 532 35.39 1.78 -26.38
CA HIS A 532 35.95 2.64 -27.41
C HIS A 532 35.12 3.92 -27.59
N ASP A 533 33.79 3.78 -27.72
CA ASP A 533 32.89 4.90 -27.94
C ASP A 533 32.83 5.82 -26.70
N LEU A 534 32.86 5.26 -25.48
CA LEU A 534 33.01 6.02 -24.22
C LEU A 534 34.33 6.78 -24.16
N LYS A 535 35.45 6.14 -24.49
CA LYS A 535 36.76 6.79 -24.49
C LYS A 535 36.75 7.98 -25.46
N LYS A 536 36.21 7.80 -26.66
CA LYS A 536 36.12 8.87 -27.67
C LYS A 536 35.19 10.02 -27.25
N LEU A 537 34.05 9.71 -26.61
CA LEU A 537 33.17 10.73 -26.01
C LEU A 537 33.88 11.55 -24.93
N LYS A 538 34.68 10.88 -24.08
CA LYS A 538 35.47 11.52 -23.03
C LYS A 538 36.52 12.46 -23.62
N GLU A 539 37.26 12.01 -24.64
CA GLU A 539 38.30 12.81 -25.29
C GLU A 539 37.72 14.01 -26.04
N THR A 540 36.52 13.86 -26.64
CA THR A 540 35.94 14.89 -27.51
C THR A 540 35.12 15.94 -26.77
N TYR A 541 34.27 15.54 -25.83
CA TYR A 541 33.22 16.43 -25.28
C TYR A 541 33.35 16.72 -23.79
N TYR A 542 34.09 15.89 -23.03
CA TYR A 542 34.07 15.97 -21.57
C TYR A 542 34.94 17.11 -21.04
N LYS A 543 34.32 18.02 -20.28
CA LYS A 543 34.98 19.21 -19.71
C LYS A 543 35.17 19.13 -18.20
N LYS A 544 35.06 17.94 -17.61
CA LYS A 544 35.08 17.71 -16.14
C LYS A 544 33.89 18.36 -15.41
N ASP A 545 32.77 18.49 -16.09
CA ASP A 545 31.50 19.08 -15.63
C ASP A 545 30.59 18.09 -14.87
N PHE A 546 30.89 16.79 -14.90
CA PHE A 546 30.24 15.75 -14.09
C PHE A 546 31.22 14.61 -13.81
N LYS A 547 30.94 13.70 -12.86
CA LYS A 547 31.80 12.53 -12.65
C LYS A 547 31.66 11.54 -13.82
N TRP A 548 32.73 11.32 -14.59
CA TRP A 548 32.71 10.35 -15.69
C TRP A 548 32.35 8.94 -15.19
N PRO A 549 31.39 8.23 -15.82
CA PRO A 549 31.03 6.89 -15.41
C PRO A 549 32.21 5.94 -15.62
N ILE A 550 32.54 5.16 -14.58
CA ILE A 550 33.62 4.17 -14.64
C ILE A 550 33.01 2.88 -15.15
N SER A 551 33.58 2.34 -16.23
CA SER A 551 33.16 1.14 -16.96
C SER A 551 33.76 -0.16 -16.42
#